data_AF-W3XN56-F1
#
_entry.id   AF-W3XN56-F1
#
_cell.length_a   1.000
_cell.length_b   1.000
_cell.length_c   1.000
_cell.angle_alpha   90.00
_cell.angle_beta   90.00
_cell.angle_gamma   90.00
#
_symmetry.space_group_name_H-M   'P 1'
#
loop_
_entity.id
_entity.type
_entity.pdbx_description
1 polymer ?
#
loop_
_entity_poly.entity_id
_entity_poly.type
_entity_poly.pdbx_seq_one_letter_code
_entity_poly.pdbx_strand_id
1 'polypeptide(L)'
;MARSRKTPKVPGLILADPKHDFNSDSKSKSKKSKKSKSKSKSKPTVEEPTATDAHPPAPVVEPPVSQEPTDSSAPETISREDARTAKNKTSSNKPLYFYRESHPRTGFLSQWFTEPFYDPTDQYRNTYYTAEHFMMYKKAMLFKDANTAAEILAASTPKEAKNLGRAVQGFDEEVWVANREKIVRRANYCKFTFPHGGDDSFGPPVRHWHLGANLDAETIRAPSFRAALLRTGDRHLIEASPFDRIWGIGFREADAESNREHWGENLLGKALMAVRQNFKDEEALVS
;
A
#
# COMPACT_ATOMS: atom_id res chain seq x y z
N MET A 1 -28.36 50.05 -27.81
CA MET A 1 -27.15 50.73 -28.33
C MET A 1 -25.96 50.35 -27.45
N ALA A 2 -25.03 49.59 -28.00
CA ALA A 2 -23.83 49.11 -27.31
C ALA A 2 -22.77 50.21 -27.18
N ARG A 3 -22.13 50.34 -26.03
CA ARG A 3 -20.84 51.01 -25.89
C ARG A 3 -19.87 50.13 -25.11
N SER A 4 -19.07 49.42 -25.89
CA SER A 4 -17.90 48.63 -25.50
C SER A 4 -16.85 49.51 -24.82
N ARG A 5 -16.42 49.15 -23.61
CA ARG A 5 -15.26 49.74 -22.94
C ARG A 5 -14.05 48.85 -23.24
N LYS A 6 -13.10 49.40 -24.01
CA LYS A 6 -11.81 48.80 -24.34
C LYS A 6 -10.91 48.79 -23.11
N THR A 7 -10.37 47.63 -22.77
CA THR A 7 -9.27 47.45 -21.80
C THR A 7 -7.94 47.83 -22.44
N PRO A 8 -7.03 48.51 -21.73
CA PRO A 8 -5.71 48.89 -22.28
C PRO A 8 -4.75 47.69 -22.34
N LYS A 9 -4.00 47.61 -23.46
CA LYS A 9 -2.93 46.65 -23.72
C LYS A 9 -1.70 46.94 -22.84
N VAL A 10 -1.17 45.91 -22.22
CA VAL A 10 0.14 45.90 -21.55
C VAL A 10 1.25 45.73 -22.62
N PRO A 11 2.36 46.50 -22.59
CA PRO A 11 3.47 46.32 -23.54
C PRO A 11 4.27 45.06 -23.23
N GLY A 12 4.60 44.30 -24.28
CA GLY A 12 5.35 43.04 -24.20
C GLY A 12 6.82 43.24 -23.81
N LEU A 13 7.30 42.39 -22.91
CA LEU A 13 8.72 42.19 -22.68
C LEU A 13 9.25 41.21 -23.74
N ILE A 14 10.26 41.66 -24.47
CA ILE A 14 10.99 40.91 -25.49
C ILE A 14 11.89 39.89 -24.78
N LEU A 15 11.71 38.60 -25.08
CA LEU A 15 12.69 37.56 -24.80
C LEU A 15 13.88 37.74 -25.77
N ALA A 16 15.07 37.93 -25.21
CA ALA A 16 16.32 37.80 -25.94
C ALA A 16 16.93 36.42 -25.64
N ASP A 17 16.98 35.57 -26.65
CA ASP A 17 17.93 34.46 -26.73
C ASP A 17 19.35 35.00 -26.90
N PRO A 18 20.35 34.32 -26.35
CA PRO A 18 21.55 34.08 -27.15
C PRO A 18 21.99 32.61 -27.09
N LYS A 19 21.93 31.95 -28.26
CA LYS A 19 22.87 30.90 -28.63
C LYS A 19 24.08 31.57 -29.29
N HIS A 20 25.29 31.24 -28.86
CA HIS A 20 26.36 30.80 -29.76
C HIS A 20 27.54 30.20 -28.99
N ASP A 21 27.76 28.92 -29.29
CA ASP A 21 29.02 28.22 -29.54
C ASP A 21 30.31 28.66 -28.84
N PHE A 22 30.92 27.70 -28.13
CA PHE A 22 32.33 27.37 -28.40
C PHE A 22 32.58 25.88 -28.19
N ASN A 23 32.99 25.21 -29.27
CA ASN A 23 33.55 23.87 -29.28
C ASN A 23 35.08 23.98 -29.20
N SER A 24 35.75 23.17 -28.38
CA SER A 24 37.03 22.54 -28.77
C SER A 24 37.49 21.51 -27.73
N ASP A 25 37.61 20.29 -28.24
CA ASP A 25 38.57 19.24 -27.95
C ASP A 25 39.59 19.44 -26.80
N SER A 26 39.66 18.43 -25.92
CA SER A 26 40.94 17.80 -25.59
C SER A 26 40.77 16.38 -25.05
N LYS A 27 41.17 15.42 -25.90
CA LYS A 27 41.52 14.04 -25.53
C LYS A 27 42.74 14.03 -24.62
N SER A 28 42.71 13.29 -23.52
CA SER A 28 43.92 12.67 -22.94
C SER A 28 43.62 11.50 -22.00
N LYS A 29 43.84 10.29 -22.54
CA LYS A 29 44.58 9.14 -21.97
C LYS A 29 44.30 8.67 -20.52
N SER A 30 43.59 7.54 -20.47
CA SER A 30 44.05 6.22 -19.95
C SER A 30 44.99 6.18 -18.74
N LYS A 31 44.49 5.61 -17.63
CA LYS A 31 45.26 4.65 -16.82
C LYS A 31 44.40 3.44 -16.46
N LYS A 32 44.66 2.33 -17.17
CA LYS A 32 44.38 0.96 -16.73
C LYS A 32 45.19 0.69 -15.45
N SER A 33 44.55 0.22 -14.39
CA SER A 33 45.20 -0.60 -13.36
C SER A 33 44.70 -2.04 -13.46
N LYS A 34 45.67 -2.95 -13.44
CA LYS A 34 45.51 -4.40 -13.60
C LYS A 34 45.15 -5.03 -12.25
N LYS A 35 44.09 -5.85 -12.27
CA LYS A 35 44.08 -7.29 -11.93
C LYS A 35 44.85 -7.71 -10.67
N SER A 36 44.11 -8.09 -9.64
CA SER A 36 44.49 -9.16 -8.71
C SER A 36 43.39 -10.23 -8.71
N LYS A 37 43.74 -11.41 -9.22
CA LYS A 37 42.99 -12.65 -9.12
C LYS A 37 43.27 -13.25 -7.74
N SER A 38 42.24 -13.66 -7.02
CA SER A 38 42.34 -14.73 -6.02
C SER A 38 41.21 -15.74 -6.24
N LYS A 39 41.66 -16.97 -6.44
CA LYS A 39 40.96 -18.24 -6.63
C LYS A 39 40.27 -18.65 -5.32
N SER A 40 38.97 -18.95 -5.37
CA SER A 40 38.35 -20.30 -5.30
C SER A 40 38.41 -21.02 -3.95
N LYS A 41 37.22 -21.42 -3.46
CA LYS A 41 36.84 -22.57 -2.60
C LYS A 41 35.61 -22.14 -1.79
N SER A 42 34.51 -22.86 -1.63
CA SER A 42 33.99 -24.15 -2.10
C SER A 42 32.49 -24.12 -1.81
N LYS A 43 31.69 -24.74 -2.67
CA LYS A 43 30.26 -25.01 -2.47
C LYS A 43 30.10 -26.25 -1.56
N PRO A 44 29.17 -26.28 -0.60
CA PRO A 44 28.55 -27.52 -0.17
C PRO A 44 27.18 -27.63 -0.83
N THR A 45 27.08 -28.64 -1.68
CA THR A 45 25.84 -29.27 -2.12
C THR A 45 25.21 -29.94 -0.89
N VAL A 46 23.95 -29.65 -0.60
CA VAL A 46 23.14 -30.49 0.30
C VAL A 46 22.03 -31.07 -0.54
N GLU A 47 21.94 -32.38 -0.43
CA GLU A 47 21.15 -33.33 -1.21
C GLU A 47 19.65 -33.18 -0.97
N GLU A 48 18.88 -33.43 -2.03
CA GLU A 48 17.48 -33.83 -1.99
C GLU A 48 17.34 -35.15 -1.22
N PRO A 49 16.39 -35.29 -0.29
CA PRO A 49 15.81 -36.59 0.01
C PRO A 49 14.59 -36.82 -0.87
N THR A 50 14.73 -37.90 -1.64
CA THR A 50 13.76 -38.62 -2.44
C THR A 50 12.45 -38.92 -1.70
N ALA A 51 11.35 -38.82 -2.46
CA ALA A 51 10.05 -39.37 -2.11
C ALA A 51 10.09 -40.90 -2.03
N THR A 52 9.54 -41.46 -0.95
CA THR A 52 8.91 -42.79 -0.85
C THR A 52 8.28 -42.89 0.53
N ASP A 53 6.96 -42.77 0.62
CA ASP A 53 6.10 -43.89 1.01
C ASP A 53 4.64 -43.45 1.04
N ALA A 54 3.89 -44.01 0.10
CA ALA A 54 2.44 -44.05 0.15
C ALA A 54 2.03 -45.24 1.02
N HIS A 55 1.25 -45.00 2.07
CA HIS A 55 0.40 -46.02 2.67
C HIS A 55 -1.06 -45.55 2.65
N PRO A 56 -2.02 -46.47 2.42
CA PRO A 56 -3.36 -46.21 1.90
C PRO A 56 -4.35 -45.77 2.99
N PRO A 57 -5.52 -45.22 2.59
CA PRO A 57 -6.51 -44.70 3.52
C PRO A 57 -7.19 -45.82 4.34
N ALA A 58 -7.38 -45.56 5.63
CA ALA A 58 -8.21 -46.36 6.52
C ALA A 58 -9.71 -46.15 6.21
N PRO A 59 -10.55 -47.18 6.42
CA PRO A 59 -11.92 -47.25 5.88
C PRO A 59 -12.91 -46.33 6.61
N VAL A 60 -13.82 -45.77 5.81
CA VAL A 60 -15.01 -45.03 6.22
C VAL A 60 -15.97 -46.00 6.92
N VAL A 61 -16.32 -45.72 8.17
CA VAL A 61 -17.39 -46.41 8.90
C VAL A 61 -18.56 -45.43 8.98
N GLU A 62 -19.62 -45.73 8.24
CA GLU A 62 -20.91 -45.03 8.32
C GLU A 62 -21.63 -45.40 9.63
N PRO A 63 -22.12 -44.43 10.42
CA PRO A 63 -23.03 -44.72 11.51
C PRO A 63 -24.47 -44.95 10.98
N PRO A 64 -25.26 -45.82 11.64
CA PRO A 64 -26.55 -46.27 11.14
C PRO A 64 -27.65 -45.22 11.28
N VAL A 65 -28.56 -45.26 10.30
CA VAL A 65 -29.86 -44.59 10.26
C VAL A 65 -30.67 -44.97 11.51
N SER A 66 -31.23 -43.99 12.20
CA SER A 66 -32.26 -44.18 13.22
C SER A 66 -33.29 -43.06 13.15
N GLN A 67 -34.53 -43.48 13.37
CA GLN A 67 -35.79 -42.87 12.98
C GLN A 67 -36.18 -41.65 13.83
N GLU A 68 -36.89 -40.71 13.21
CA GLU A 68 -37.58 -39.61 13.88
C GLU A 68 -38.73 -40.11 14.78
N PRO A 69 -38.94 -39.48 15.94
CA PRO A 69 -40.27 -39.27 16.48
C PRO A 69 -40.69 -37.81 16.28
N THR A 70 -41.90 -37.69 15.77
CA THR A 70 -42.72 -36.48 15.67
C THR A 70 -42.96 -35.86 17.05
N ASP A 71 -42.61 -34.59 17.22
CA ASP A 71 -43.38 -33.71 18.10
C ASP A 71 -43.39 -32.27 17.59
N SER A 72 -44.58 -31.69 17.70
CA SER A 72 -45.04 -30.44 17.13
C SER A 72 -44.70 -29.28 18.07
N SER A 73 -43.71 -28.48 17.70
CA SER A 73 -43.69 -27.06 18.06
C SER A 73 -42.89 -26.27 17.03
N ALA A 74 -43.59 -25.48 16.22
CA ALA A 74 -43.02 -24.67 15.16
C ALA A 74 -41.99 -23.67 15.71
N PRO A 75 -40.75 -23.61 15.17
CA PRO A 75 -39.90 -22.45 15.38
C PRO A 75 -40.34 -21.34 14.43
N GLU A 76 -40.45 -20.13 14.97
CA GLU A 76 -40.70 -18.91 14.22
C GLU A 76 -39.79 -18.84 12.98
N THR A 77 -40.42 -18.70 11.81
CA THR A 77 -39.76 -18.61 10.52
C THR A 77 -38.91 -17.33 10.48
N ILE A 78 -37.62 -17.45 10.79
CA ILE A 78 -36.61 -16.47 10.44
C ILE A 78 -36.67 -16.32 8.91
N SER A 79 -36.98 -15.11 8.43
CA SER A 79 -37.12 -14.87 7.00
C SER A 79 -35.81 -15.23 6.28
N ARG A 80 -35.90 -15.66 5.01
CA ARG A 80 -34.70 -15.90 4.19
C ARG A 80 -33.80 -14.66 4.09
N GLU A 81 -34.34 -13.46 4.34
CA GLU A 81 -33.59 -12.21 4.44
C GLU A 81 -32.83 -12.09 5.76
N ASP A 82 -33.43 -12.44 6.89
CA ASP A 82 -32.78 -12.41 8.21
C ASP A 82 -31.69 -13.49 8.33
N ALA A 83 -31.91 -14.68 7.77
CA ALA A 83 -30.90 -15.73 7.70
C ALA A 83 -29.74 -15.39 6.76
N ARG A 84 -29.98 -14.61 5.69
CA ARG A 84 -28.96 -14.12 4.76
C ARG A 84 -28.19 -12.93 5.35
N THR A 85 -28.85 -12.09 6.13
CA THR A 85 -28.24 -10.99 6.89
C THR A 85 -27.39 -11.51 8.05
N ALA A 86 -27.84 -12.57 8.73
CA ALA A 86 -27.07 -13.28 9.75
C ALA A 86 -25.87 -14.05 9.16
N LYS A 87 -26.02 -14.77 8.04
CA LYS A 87 -24.89 -15.42 7.33
C LYS A 87 -23.86 -14.42 6.78
N ASN A 88 -24.28 -13.24 6.31
CA ASN A 88 -23.38 -12.17 5.89
C ASN A 88 -22.66 -11.47 7.06
N LYS A 89 -23.25 -11.48 8.26
CA LYS A 89 -22.57 -11.01 9.48
C LYS A 89 -21.52 -12.00 10.00
N THR A 90 -21.69 -13.30 9.77
CA THR A 90 -20.77 -14.32 10.33
C THR A 90 -19.58 -14.68 9.43
N SER A 91 -19.58 -14.34 8.14
CA SER A 91 -18.44 -14.59 7.24
C SER A 91 -17.40 -13.45 7.18
N SER A 92 -17.69 -12.31 7.81
CA SER A 92 -17.07 -11.02 7.46
C SER A 92 -15.90 -10.56 8.34
N ASN A 93 -15.53 -11.30 9.39
CA ASN A 93 -14.49 -10.86 10.36
C ASN A 93 -13.12 -11.55 10.20
N LYS A 94 -12.90 -12.30 9.11
CA LYS A 94 -11.59 -12.91 8.84
C LYS A 94 -10.54 -11.81 8.59
N PRO A 95 -9.30 -11.98 9.09
CA PRO A 95 -8.22 -11.06 8.78
C PRO A 95 -8.01 -10.93 7.27
N LEU A 96 -7.63 -9.72 6.84
CA LEU A 96 -7.29 -9.43 5.46
C LEU A 96 -5.78 -9.25 5.37
N TYR A 97 -5.11 -10.26 4.82
CA TYR A 97 -3.68 -10.23 4.57
C TYR A 97 -3.37 -9.49 3.27
N PHE A 98 -2.31 -8.70 3.28
CA PHE A 98 -1.83 -7.98 2.10
C PHE A 98 -0.31 -7.94 2.05
N TYR A 99 0.23 -8.11 0.86
CA TYR A 99 1.67 -8.00 0.59
C TYR A 99 1.86 -7.76 -0.91
N ARG A 100 2.74 -6.81 -1.25
CA ARG A 100 3.04 -6.32 -2.62
C ARG A 100 1.91 -5.53 -3.26
N GLU A 101 2.32 -4.49 -3.95
CA GLU A 101 1.48 -3.61 -4.76
C GLU A 101 0.83 -4.30 -5.96
N SER A 102 1.49 -5.33 -6.51
CA SER A 102 1.00 -6.09 -7.66
C SER A 102 -0.11 -7.07 -7.31
N HIS A 103 -0.38 -7.31 -6.02
CA HIS A 103 -1.44 -8.22 -5.64
C HIS A 103 -2.78 -7.64 -6.13
N PRO A 104 -3.53 -8.36 -6.99
CA PRO A 104 -4.64 -7.80 -7.76
C PRO A 104 -5.79 -7.31 -6.89
N ARG A 105 -5.76 -7.68 -5.61
CA ARG A 105 -6.86 -7.48 -4.69
C ARG A 105 -6.52 -6.52 -3.56
N THR A 106 -5.52 -6.88 -2.81
CA THR A 106 -5.09 -6.11 -1.63
C THR A 106 -3.91 -5.18 -1.93
N GLY A 107 -3.41 -5.14 -3.16
CA GLY A 107 -2.24 -4.34 -3.53
C GLY A 107 -2.41 -2.86 -3.26
N PHE A 108 -3.64 -2.33 -3.36
CA PHE A 108 -3.94 -0.93 -3.03
C PHE A 108 -3.68 -0.56 -1.56
N LEU A 109 -3.56 -1.52 -0.65
CA LEU A 109 -3.16 -1.29 0.75
C LEU A 109 -1.65 -1.12 0.92
N SER A 110 -0.84 -1.59 -0.05
CA SER A 110 0.62 -1.46 -0.03
C SER A 110 1.07 0.00 -0.12
N GLN A 111 2.17 0.33 0.57
CA GLN A 111 2.85 1.62 0.44
C GLN A 111 3.50 1.83 -0.93
N TRP A 112 3.75 0.73 -1.65
CA TRP A 112 4.38 0.73 -2.97
C TRP A 112 3.38 0.82 -4.13
N PHE A 113 2.07 0.84 -3.81
CA PHE A 113 1.03 1.03 -4.80
C PHE A 113 1.09 2.43 -5.40
N THR A 114 1.20 2.50 -6.73
CA THR A 114 1.27 3.75 -7.49
C THR A 114 -0.13 4.32 -7.71
N GLU A 115 -0.50 5.24 -6.84
CA GLU A 115 -1.62 6.16 -7.01
C GLU A 115 -1.12 7.53 -6.56
N PRO A 116 -0.72 8.42 -7.48
CA PRO A 116 -0.17 9.71 -7.11
C PRO A 116 -1.17 10.50 -6.27
N PHE A 117 -0.71 11.19 -5.23
CA PHE A 117 -1.56 11.99 -4.33
C PHE A 117 -0.81 13.21 -3.81
N TYR A 118 -1.52 14.11 -3.14
CA TYR A 118 -0.92 15.26 -2.49
C TYR A 118 -1.39 15.38 -1.03
N ASP A 119 -0.65 16.17 -0.25
CA ASP A 119 -1.06 16.55 1.11
C ASP A 119 -1.45 18.03 1.10
N PRO A 120 -2.72 18.39 1.40
CA PRO A 120 -3.18 19.78 1.37
C PRO A 120 -2.50 20.68 2.40
N THR A 121 -1.83 20.08 3.40
CA THR A 121 -1.04 20.81 4.42
C THR A 121 0.42 20.97 4.02
N ASP A 122 0.85 20.35 2.93
CA ASP A 122 2.20 20.56 2.40
C ASP A 122 2.29 21.92 1.70
N GLN A 123 3.10 22.82 2.26
CA GLN A 123 3.28 24.18 1.75
C GLN A 123 3.79 24.23 0.30
N TYR A 124 4.53 23.20 -0.12
CA TYR A 124 5.08 23.11 -1.47
C TYR A 124 4.12 22.44 -2.46
N ARG A 125 2.96 21.92 -1.97
CA ARG A 125 1.98 21.17 -2.76
C ARG A 125 2.62 20.07 -3.60
N ASN A 126 3.56 19.33 -3.00
CA ASN A 126 4.24 18.26 -3.73
C ASN A 126 3.25 17.15 -4.10
N THR A 127 3.50 16.53 -5.25
CA THR A 127 2.86 15.27 -5.64
C THR A 127 3.76 14.12 -5.23
N TYR A 128 3.17 13.10 -4.60
CA TYR A 128 3.86 11.88 -4.18
C TYR A 128 3.33 10.70 -4.99
N TYR A 129 4.20 10.01 -5.74
CA TYR A 129 3.78 8.88 -6.59
C TYR A 129 3.28 7.66 -5.80
N THR A 130 3.83 7.44 -4.61
CA THR A 130 3.43 6.37 -3.69
C THR A 130 3.53 6.86 -2.25
N ALA A 131 2.94 6.12 -1.32
CA ALA A 131 3.05 6.45 0.10
C ALA A 131 4.49 6.23 0.64
N GLU A 132 5.29 5.36 0.00
CA GLU A 132 6.74 5.26 0.25
C GLU A 132 7.48 6.58 -0.07
N HIS A 133 7.17 7.23 -1.20
CA HIS A 133 7.77 8.54 -1.53
C HIS A 133 7.44 9.58 -0.46
N PHE A 134 6.17 9.66 -0.04
CA PHE A 134 5.74 10.54 1.03
C PHE A 134 6.50 10.26 2.33
N MET A 135 6.57 8.99 2.74
CA MET A 135 7.23 8.58 3.99
C MET A 135 8.71 8.98 3.99
N MET A 136 9.43 8.70 2.90
CA MET A 136 10.85 9.04 2.79
C MET A 136 11.07 10.55 2.68
N TYR A 137 10.21 11.28 1.96
CA TYR A 137 10.27 12.74 1.89
C TYR A 137 10.09 13.36 3.29
N LYS A 138 9.04 12.97 4.02
CA LYS A 138 8.81 13.48 5.38
C LYS A 138 9.90 13.05 6.36
N LYS A 139 10.52 11.89 6.16
CA LYS A 139 11.72 11.49 6.90
C LYS A 139 12.88 12.46 6.64
N ALA A 140 13.20 12.76 5.39
CA ALA A 140 14.25 13.72 5.05
C ALA A 140 13.96 15.11 5.63
N MET A 141 12.71 15.57 5.54
CA MET A 141 12.27 16.85 6.13
C MET A 141 12.40 16.87 7.67
N LEU A 142 12.09 15.77 8.34
CA LEU A 142 12.22 15.63 9.81
C LEU A 142 13.68 15.86 10.26
N PHE A 143 14.64 15.38 9.48
CA PHE A 143 16.08 15.54 9.75
C PHE A 143 16.72 16.72 9.02
N LYS A 144 15.91 17.63 8.46
CA LYS A 144 16.35 18.85 7.77
C LYS A 144 17.28 18.60 6.57
N ASP A 145 17.17 17.43 5.95
CA ASP A 145 17.93 17.05 4.75
C ASP A 145 17.17 17.44 3.47
N ALA A 146 17.25 18.71 3.11
CA ALA A 146 16.54 19.25 1.96
C ALA A 146 17.03 18.66 0.61
N ASN A 147 18.30 18.27 0.52
CA ASN A 147 18.86 17.70 -0.70
C ASN A 147 18.28 16.32 -0.97
N THR A 148 18.35 15.41 0.00
CA THR A 148 17.74 14.08 -0.14
C THR A 148 16.22 14.16 -0.26
N ALA A 149 15.57 15.13 0.39
CA ALA A 149 14.13 15.37 0.19
C ALA A 149 13.79 15.69 -1.27
N ALA A 150 14.58 16.54 -1.93
CA ALA A 150 14.39 16.88 -3.34
C ALA A 150 14.66 15.67 -4.27
N GLU A 151 15.69 14.88 -3.99
CA GLU A 151 15.98 13.64 -4.72
C GLU A 151 14.86 12.62 -4.59
N ILE A 152 14.27 12.46 -3.39
CA ILE A 152 13.14 11.56 -3.15
C ILE A 152 11.91 11.98 -3.96
N LEU A 153 11.62 13.28 -4.07
CA LEU A 153 10.51 13.77 -4.88
C LEU A 153 10.73 13.52 -6.38
N ALA A 154 11.98 13.55 -6.83
CA ALA A 154 12.35 13.28 -8.22
C ALA A 154 12.44 11.77 -8.54
N ALA A 155 12.49 10.90 -7.53
CA ALA A 155 12.59 9.46 -7.71
C ALA A 155 11.39 8.92 -8.51
N SER A 156 11.68 8.01 -9.46
CA SER A 156 10.65 7.45 -10.34
C SER A 156 10.03 6.16 -9.80
N THR A 157 10.62 5.57 -8.76
CA THR A 157 10.16 4.29 -8.20
C THR A 157 10.18 4.29 -6.67
N PRO A 158 9.25 3.57 -6.01
CA PRO A 158 9.27 3.45 -4.55
C PRO A 158 10.57 2.83 -4.02
N LYS A 159 11.21 1.96 -4.81
CA LYS A 159 12.51 1.37 -4.47
C LYS A 159 13.62 2.42 -4.40
N GLU A 160 13.65 3.33 -5.38
CA GLU A 160 14.60 4.44 -5.41
C GLU A 160 14.37 5.40 -4.25
N ALA A 161 13.12 5.84 -4.02
CA ALA A 161 12.75 6.66 -2.87
C ALA A 161 13.16 6.03 -1.54
N LYS A 162 12.93 4.72 -1.36
CA LYS A 162 13.35 3.96 -0.18
C LYS A 162 14.86 3.94 0.00
N ASN A 163 15.62 3.77 -1.09
CA ASN A 163 17.08 3.77 -1.05
C ASN A 163 17.61 5.15 -0.63
N LEU A 164 17.08 6.22 -1.21
CA LEU A 164 17.41 7.59 -0.82
C LEU A 164 17.05 7.87 0.65
N GLY A 165 15.87 7.41 1.09
CA GLY A 165 15.44 7.54 2.48
C GLY A 165 16.30 6.78 3.51
N ARG A 166 17.10 5.80 3.08
CA ARG A 166 18.13 5.16 3.92
C ARG A 166 19.41 6.01 4.05
N ALA A 167 19.64 6.91 3.10
CA ALA A 167 20.81 7.80 3.05
C ALA A 167 20.56 9.19 3.64
N VAL A 168 19.38 9.43 4.24
CA VAL A 168 19.02 10.69 4.90
C VAL A 168 20.07 11.08 5.94
N GLN A 169 20.60 12.29 5.81
CA GLN A 169 21.58 12.87 6.70
C GLN A 169 20.95 13.27 8.03
N GLY A 170 21.75 13.22 9.10
CA GLY A 170 21.28 13.59 10.45
C GLY A 170 20.23 12.66 11.03
N PHE A 171 20.09 11.45 10.49
CA PHE A 171 19.13 10.46 10.97
C PHE A 171 19.38 10.10 12.43
N ASP A 172 18.32 10.19 13.23
CA ASP A 172 18.26 9.71 14.60
C ASP A 172 17.11 8.70 14.72
N GLU A 173 17.43 7.52 15.26
CA GLU A 173 16.47 6.41 15.31
C GLU A 173 15.33 6.68 16.29
N GLU A 174 15.61 7.26 17.46
CA GLU A 174 14.59 7.53 18.48
C GLU A 174 13.59 8.57 17.97
N VAL A 175 14.11 9.65 17.37
CA VAL A 175 13.28 10.68 16.72
C VAL A 175 12.46 10.06 15.58
N TRP A 176 13.04 9.16 14.77
CA TRP A 176 12.28 8.49 13.73
C TRP A 176 11.17 7.59 14.30
N VAL A 177 11.48 6.74 15.28
CA VAL A 177 10.51 5.86 15.94
C VAL A 177 9.35 6.65 16.54
N ALA A 178 9.64 7.78 17.19
CA ALA A 178 8.62 8.66 17.77
C ALA A 178 7.68 9.31 16.71
N ASN A 179 8.11 9.41 15.44
CA ASN A 179 7.38 10.14 14.40
C ASN A 179 6.83 9.28 13.25
N ARG A 180 7.43 8.10 13.00
CA ARG A 180 7.19 7.27 11.80
C ARG A 180 5.72 6.91 11.62
N GLU A 181 5.03 6.55 12.70
CA GLU A 181 3.63 6.16 12.65
C GLU A 181 2.71 7.31 12.27
N LYS A 182 2.93 8.51 12.83
CA LYS A 182 2.18 9.72 12.48
C LYS A 182 2.38 10.06 11.00
N ILE A 183 3.61 9.95 10.50
CA ILE A 183 3.96 10.21 9.11
C ILE A 183 3.25 9.22 8.17
N VAL A 184 3.33 7.92 8.45
CA VAL A 184 2.70 6.89 7.61
C VAL A 184 1.18 6.92 7.70
N ARG A 185 0.61 7.22 8.87
CA ARG A 185 -0.84 7.45 8.99
C ARG A 185 -1.29 8.63 8.15
N ARG A 186 -0.54 9.74 8.14
CA ARG A 186 -0.82 10.89 7.26
C ARG A 186 -0.70 10.52 5.79
N ALA A 187 0.35 9.80 5.41
CA ALA A 187 0.56 9.33 4.03
C ALA A 187 -0.65 8.52 3.54
N ASN A 188 -1.12 7.58 4.35
CA ASN A 188 -2.30 6.77 4.05
C ASN A 188 -3.56 7.65 3.99
N TYR A 189 -3.81 8.51 4.98
CA TYR A 189 -4.95 9.42 4.92
C TYR A 189 -4.99 10.23 3.61
N CYS A 190 -3.86 10.83 3.23
CA CYS A 190 -3.75 11.62 2.00
C CYS A 190 -3.91 10.76 0.74
N LYS A 191 -3.24 9.61 0.64
CA LYS A 191 -3.39 8.66 -0.48
C LYS A 191 -4.86 8.28 -0.72
N PHE A 192 -5.59 8.04 0.36
CA PHE A 192 -6.98 7.59 0.29
C PHE A 192 -7.99 8.74 0.13
N THR A 193 -7.58 10.01 0.29
CA THR A 193 -8.48 11.19 0.28
C THR A 193 -8.21 12.16 -0.88
N PHE A 194 -6.95 12.37 -1.24
CA PHE A 194 -6.50 13.42 -2.18
C PHE A 194 -5.63 12.86 -3.32
N PRO A 195 -6.12 11.88 -4.11
CA PRO A 195 -5.41 11.41 -5.28
C PRO A 195 -5.22 12.55 -6.30
N HIS A 196 -4.04 12.62 -6.93
CA HIS A 196 -3.71 13.57 -7.97
C HIS A 196 -4.35 13.08 -9.28
N GLY A 197 -5.40 13.75 -9.74
CA GLY A 197 -6.15 13.37 -10.95
C GLY A 197 -7.69 13.32 -10.81
N GLY A 198 -8.28 14.01 -9.83
CA GLY A 198 -9.72 14.31 -9.80
C GLY A 198 -9.95 15.78 -10.11
N ASP A 199 -10.11 16.10 -11.39
CA ASP A 199 -11.00 17.19 -11.79
C ASP A 199 -12.42 16.72 -11.42
N ASP A 200 -13.10 17.47 -10.54
CA ASP A 200 -14.50 17.21 -10.20
C ASP A 200 -15.46 17.75 -11.28
N SER A 201 -14.93 18.36 -12.34
CA SER A 201 -15.69 18.95 -13.45
C SER A 201 -16.27 17.88 -14.38
N PHE A 202 -15.73 16.65 -14.40
CA PHE A 202 -16.29 15.51 -15.15
C PHE A 202 -16.33 14.16 -14.41
N GLY A 203 -16.03 14.13 -13.11
CA GLY A 203 -16.12 12.92 -12.27
C GLY A 203 -15.13 11.80 -12.67
N PRO A 204 -14.53 11.07 -11.72
CA PRO A 204 -13.65 9.98 -12.10
C PRO A 204 -14.45 8.86 -12.79
N PRO A 205 -13.97 8.28 -13.92
CA PRO A 205 -14.54 7.03 -14.39
C PRO A 205 -14.37 6.00 -13.27
N VAL A 206 -15.45 5.32 -12.90
CA VAL A 206 -15.50 4.27 -11.87
C VAL A 206 -14.28 3.34 -12.00
N ARG A 207 -13.36 3.36 -11.04
CA ARG A 207 -12.21 2.43 -11.00
C ARG A 207 -12.60 1.13 -10.31
N HIS A 208 -12.07 -0.01 -10.77
CA HIS A 208 -12.37 -1.33 -10.22
C HIS A 208 -11.21 -1.83 -9.35
N TRP A 209 -11.48 -2.20 -8.09
CA TRP A 209 -10.53 -2.82 -7.16
C TRP A 209 -11.09 -4.17 -6.71
N HIS A 210 -10.30 -5.24 -6.67
CA HIS A 210 -10.78 -6.58 -6.27
C HIS A 210 -10.41 -6.85 -4.80
N LEU A 211 -11.09 -7.70 -4.02
CA LEU A 211 -10.68 -8.03 -2.63
C LEU A 211 -11.00 -9.51 -2.30
N GLY A 212 -10.01 -10.35 -1.95
CA GLY A 212 -10.20 -11.72 -1.43
C GLY A 212 -9.87 -12.94 -2.35
N ALA A 213 -9.39 -14.05 -1.76
CA ALA A 213 -8.61 -15.15 -2.36
C ALA A 213 -9.24 -16.09 -3.42
N ASN A 214 -10.56 -16.32 -3.39
CA ASN A 214 -11.22 -17.42 -4.11
C ASN A 214 -12.40 -16.95 -4.99
N LEU A 215 -13.04 -17.86 -5.73
CA LEU A 215 -14.28 -17.61 -6.52
C LEU A 215 -15.45 -17.03 -5.69
N ASP A 216 -15.39 -17.19 -4.36
CA ASP A 216 -16.37 -16.67 -3.40
C ASP A 216 -15.98 -15.30 -2.80
N ALA A 217 -14.91 -14.68 -3.29
CA ALA A 217 -14.42 -13.41 -2.79
C ALA A 217 -15.30 -12.23 -3.24
N GLU A 218 -15.78 -11.44 -2.28
CA GLU A 218 -16.59 -10.26 -2.56
C GLU A 218 -15.78 -9.22 -3.37
N THR A 219 -16.16 -9.01 -4.62
CA THR A 219 -15.56 -7.95 -5.44
C THR A 219 -15.97 -6.59 -4.90
N ILE A 220 -14.97 -5.82 -4.42
CA ILE A 220 -15.18 -4.49 -3.87
C ILE A 220 -15.15 -3.42 -4.96
N ARG A 221 -16.27 -3.25 -5.68
CA ARG A 221 -16.50 -2.07 -6.53
C ARG A 221 -16.60 -0.81 -5.66
N ALA A 222 -15.54 -0.01 -5.60
CA ALA A 222 -15.51 1.22 -4.81
C ALA A 222 -15.35 2.44 -5.71
N PRO A 223 -16.15 3.50 -5.53
CA PRO A 223 -16.05 4.71 -6.35
C PRO A 223 -14.77 5.53 -6.09
N SER A 224 -14.06 5.25 -4.99
CA SER A 224 -12.83 5.94 -4.59
C SER A 224 -11.94 5.03 -3.74
N PHE A 225 -10.67 5.41 -3.55
CA PHE A 225 -9.78 4.74 -2.60
C PHE A 225 -10.35 4.75 -1.19
N ARG A 226 -10.87 5.91 -0.73
CA ARG A 226 -11.57 6.04 0.56
C ARG A 226 -12.64 4.96 0.72
N ALA A 227 -13.53 4.83 -0.26
CA ALA A 227 -14.58 3.82 -0.24
C ALA A 227 -14.03 2.39 -0.27
N ALA A 228 -12.91 2.14 -0.98
CA ALA A 228 -12.26 0.83 -0.98
C ALA A 228 -11.72 0.47 0.42
N LEU A 229 -11.12 1.42 1.14
CA LEU A 229 -10.66 1.22 2.51
C LEU A 229 -11.84 1.01 3.47
N LEU A 230 -12.91 1.79 3.37
CA LEU A 230 -14.12 1.60 4.18
C LEU A 230 -14.75 0.22 3.95
N ARG A 231 -14.79 -0.25 2.70
CA ARG A 231 -15.30 -1.59 2.35
C ARG A 231 -14.44 -2.73 2.88
N THR A 232 -13.24 -2.48 3.39
CA THR A 232 -12.53 -3.50 4.20
C THR A 232 -13.28 -3.85 5.49
N GLY A 233 -14.30 -3.09 5.88
CA GLY A 233 -15.21 -3.39 6.98
C GLY A 233 -14.50 -3.29 8.32
N ASP A 234 -14.76 -4.25 9.22
CA ASP A 234 -14.10 -4.34 10.53
C ASP A 234 -12.93 -5.34 10.54
N ARG A 235 -12.57 -5.89 9.37
CA ARG A 235 -11.48 -6.86 9.24
C ARG A 235 -10.16 -6.29 9.74
N HIS A 236 -9.39 -7.14 10.41
CA HIS A 236 -8.01 -6.83 10.79
C HIS A 236 -7.13 -6.82 9.54
N LEU A 237 -6.52 -5.68 9.24
CA LEU A 237 -5.61 -5.53 8.10
C LEU A 237 -4.19 -5.93 8.52
N ILE A 238 -3.58 -6.88 7.79
CA ILE A 238 -2.28 -7.45 8.16
C ILE A 238 -1.30 -7.39 6.98
N GLU A 239 -0.22 -6.63 7.12
CA GLU A 239 0.87 -6.59 6.13
C GLU A 239 1.74 -7.85 6.28
N ALA A 240 1.49 -8.83 5.41
CA ALA A 240 2.12 -10.15 5.37
C ALA A 240 3.48 -10.14 4.64
N SER A 241 4.29 -9.12 4.91
CA SER A 241 5.65 -9.03 4.39
C SER A 241 6.56 -9.97 5.20
N PRO A 242 7.23 -10.97 4.56
CA PRO A 242 8.13 -11.89 5.26
C PRO A 242 9.46 -11.25 5.66
N PHE A 243 9.73 -10.02 5.24
CA PHE A 243 11.02 -9.35 5.44
C PHE A 243 10.92 -8.12 6.33
N ASP A 244 9.72 -7.74 6.76
CA ASP A 244 9.48 -6.54 7.56
C ASP A 244 8.72 -6.90 8.83
N ARG A 245 9.38 -6.72 9.98
CA ARG A 245 8.82 -6.99 11.32
C ARG A 245 8.35 -5.71 12.03
N ILE A 246 8.48 -4.55 11.40
CA ILE A 246 8.04 -3.27 11.95
C ILE A 246 6.71 -2.90 11.29
N TRP A 247 6.72 -2.72 9.98
CA TRP A 247 5.50 -2.36 9.24
C TRP A 247 4.63 -3.58 8.97
N GLY A 248 5.26 -4.76 8.81
CA GLY A 248 4.59 -6.05 8.63
C GLY A 248 4.76 -7.00 9.80
N ILE A 249 4.26 -8.21 9.62
CA ILE A 249 4.33 -9.29 10.62
C ILE A 249 5.58 -10.17 10.50
N GLY A 250 6.40 -10.02 9.45
CA GLY A 250 7.58 -10.87 9.24
C GLY A 250 7.29 -12.27 8.71
N PHE A 251 6.06 -12.55 8.27
CA PHE A 251 5.63 -13.83 7.68
C PHE A 251 4.73 -13.61 6.48
N ARG A 252 4.71 -14.58 5.54
CA ARG A 252 3.71 -14.63 4.47
C ARG A 252 2.36 -15.06 5.07
N GLU A 253 1.27 -14.76 4.36
CA GLU A 253 -0.09 -15.14 4.78
C GLU A 253 -0.21 -16.62 5.14
N ALA A 254 0.37 -17.52 4.33
CA ALA A 254 0.31 -18.97 4.54
C ALA A 254 0.92 -19.43 5.88
N ASP A 255 1.92 -18.69 6.37
CA ASP A 255 2.67 -19.04 7.59
C ASP A 255 2.30 -18.14 8.77
N ALA A 256 1.37 -17.19 8.57
CA ALA A 256 1.10 -16.13 9.54
C ALA A 256 0.51 -16.71 10.84
N GLU A 257 -0.60 -17.44 10.76
CA GLU A 257 -1.32 -17.91 11.95
C GLU A 257 -0.53 -18.93 12.78
N SER A 258 0.27 -19.79 12.14
CA SER A 258 1.13 -20.74 12.83
C SER A 258 2.30 -20.08 13.58
N ASN A 259 2.63 -18.83 13.24
CA ASN A 259 3.73 -18.08 13.85
C ASN A 259 3.27 -16.85 14.63
N ARG A 260 2.01 -16.84 15.11
CA ARG A 260 1.37 -15.65 15.69
C ARG A 260 2.13 -15.01 16.85
N GLU A 261 2.74 -15.81 17.72
CA GLU A 261 3.55 -15.34 18.85
C GLU A 261 4.85 -14.63 18.42
N HIS A 262 5.30 -14.90 17.19
CA HIS A 262 6.53 -14.35 16.63
C HIS A 262 6.26 -13.20 15.67
N TRP A 263 5.04 -12.68 15.59
CA TRP A 263 4.74 -11.59 14.66
C TRP A 263 5.54 -10.33 14.96
N GLY A 264 5.86 -9.61 13.89
CA GLY A 264 6.24 -8.22 13.94
C GLY A 264 5.09 -7.30 14.38
N GLU A 265 5.36 -6.00 14.40
CA GLU A 265 4.46 -5.00 14.97
C GLU A 265 3.21 -4.72 14.12
N ASN A 266 3.22 -5.05 12.81
CA ASN A 266 2.15 -4.75 11.85
C ASN A 266 1.72 -3.27 11.87
N LEU A 267 2.68 -2.33 12.00
CA LEU A 267 2.35 -0.90 12.10
C LEU A 267 1.59 -0.36 10.88
N LEU A 268 1.80 -0.93 9.68
CA LEU A 268 1.10 -0.49 8.49
C LEU A 268 -0.39 -0.88 8.54
N GLY A 269 -0.68 -2.12 8.95
CA GLY A 269 -2.05 -2.57 9.17
C GLY A 269 -2.79 -1.70 10.20
N LYS A 270 -2.13 -1.40 11.33
CA LYS A 270 -2.64 -0.49 12.36
C LYS A 270 -2.91 0.92 11.81
N ALA A 271 -1.98 1.49 11.04
CA ALA A 271 -2.14 2.82 10.45
C ALA A 271 -3.32 2.89 9.47
N LEU A 272 -3.50 1.87 8.62
CA LEU A 272 -4.62 1.79 7.69
C LEU A 272 -5.97 1.67 8.41
N MET A 273 -6.05 0.85 9.45
CA MET A 273 -7.26 0.72 10.27
C MET A 273 -7.59 2.02 11.02
N ALA A 274 -6.59 2.75 11.50
CA ALA A 274 -6.80 4.06 12.11
C ALA A 274 -7.34 5.08 11.08
N VAL A 275 -6.80 5.11 9.86
CA VAL A 275 -7.34 5.96 8.78
C VAL A 275 -8.77 5.55 8.43
N ARG A 276 -9.06 4.25 8.35
CA ARG A 276 -10.42 3.74 8.15
C ARG A 276 -11.38 4.24 9.23
N GLN A 277 -10.94 4.24 10.49
CA GLN A 277 -11.76 4.75 11.59
C GLN A 277 -12.01 6.25 11.45
N ASN A 278 -11.00 7.05 11.14
CA ASN A 278 -11.18 8.48 10.87
C ASN A 278 -12.26 8.72 9.79
N PHE A 279 -12.26 7.92 8.72
CA PHE A 279 -13.25 8.06 7.66
C PHE A 279 -14.67 7.74 8.11
N LYS A 280 -14.85 6.75 8.99
CA LYS A 280 -16.16 6.43 9.60
C LYS A 280 -16.63 7.57 10.50
N ASP A 281 -15.73 8.12 11.31
CA ASP A 281 -16.05 9.23 12.21
C ASP A 281 -16.46 10.48 11.41
N GLU A 282 -15.75 10.78 10.32
CA GLU A 282 -16.10 11.87 9.40
C GLU A 282 -17.46 11.67 8.71
N GLU A 283 -17.82 10.44 8.31
CA GLU A 283 -19.13 10.15 7.73
C GLU A 283 -20.26 10.31 8.76
N ALA A 284 -20.03 9.90 10.01
CA ALA A 284 -21.00 10.04 11.10
C ALA A 284 -21.24 11.50 11.53
N LEU A 285 -20.29 12.40 11.28
CA LEU A 285 -20.46 13.84 11.55
C LEU A 285 -21.28 14.56 10.47
N VAL A 286 -21.45 13.95 9.30
CA VAL A 286 -22.16 14.53 8.14
C VAL A 286 -23.57 13.95 7.99
N SER A 287 -23.85 12.80 8.61
CA SER A 287 -25.15 12.12 8.65
C SER A 287 -26.08 12.65 9.74
#